data_AF-A0A662G780-F1
#
_entry.id   AF-A0A662G780-F1
#
_cell.length_a   1.000
_cell.length_b   1.000
_cell.length_c   1.000
_cell.angle_alpha   90.00
_cell.angle_beta   90.00
_cell.angle_gamma   90.00
#
_symmetry.space_group_name_H-M   'P 1'
#
loop_
_entity.id
_entity.type
_entity.pdbx_description
1 polymer ?
#
loop_
_entity_poly.entity_id
_entity_poly.type
_entity_poly.pdbx_seq_one_letter_code
_entity_poly.pdbx_strand_id
1 'polypeptide(L)'
;HDIFASAAGIANPLRVPVNVEFLENTGSELIVNLRIGDKVIRMLSPEVERIREIERLQEIYIPLERIFVFRESDEVRVCNLGGR
;
A
#
# COMPACT_ATOMS: atom_id res chain seq x y z
N HIS A 1 3.90 0.12 -8.11
CA HIS A 1 3.70 -1.01 -7.19
C HIS A 1 4.48 -0.70 -5.94
N ASP A 2 3.88 0.04 -5.03
CA ASP A 2 4.59 0.68 -3.91
C ASP A 2 4.02 0.27 -2.55
N ILE A 3 2.95 -0.53 -2.58
CA ILE A 3 2.27 -1.12 -1.43
C ILE A 3 2.22 -2.62 -1.66
N PHE A 4 2.63 -3.40 -0.67
CA PHE A 4 2.85 -4.84 -0.80
C PHE A 4 2.07 -5.62 0.24
N ALA A 5 1.60 -6.81 -0.15
CA ALA A 5 0.92 -7.77 0.72
C ALA A 5 1.88 -8.54 1.66
N SER A 6 3.19 -8.41 1.48
CA SER A 6 4.23 -9.07 2.26
C SER A 6 5.48 -8.19 2.39
N ALA A 7 6.23 -8.35 3.48
CA ALA A 7 7.50 -7.67 3.73
C ALA A 7 8.68 -8.28 2.95
N ALA A 8 8.51 -9.46 2.35
CA ALA A 8 9.61 -10.21 1.76
C ALA A 8 10.32 -9.42 0.65
N GLY A 9 11.64 -9.23 0.80
CA GLY A 9 12.46 -8.49 -0.15
C GLY A 9 12.38 -6.97 -0.06
N ILE A 10 11.65 -6.41 0.92
CA ILE A 10 11.53 -4.96 1.12
C ILE A 10 12.51 -4.52 2.21
N ALA A 11 13.41 -3.59 1.88
CA ALA A 11 14.28 -2.96 2.87
C ALA A 11 13.49 -1.90 3.64
N ASN A 12 13.56 -1.92 4.98
CA ASN A 12 12.92 -0.93 5.88
C ASN A 12 11.44 -0.62 5.54
N PRO A 13 10.53 -1.61 5.59
CA PRO A 13 9.12 -1.37 5.32
C PRO A 13 8.41 -0.71 6.52
N LEU A 14 7.53 0.24 6.24
CA LEU A 14 6.45 0.62 7.14
C LEU A 14 5.35 -0.44 7.08
N ARG A 15 5.08 -1.08 8.22
CA ARG A 15 3.95 -1.99 8.39
C ARG A 15 2.70 -1.18 8.76
N VAL A 16 1.65 -1.30 7.96
CA VAL A 16 0.40 -0.54 8.15
C VAL A 16 -0.76 -1.53 8.29
N PRO A 17 -1.49 -1.54 9.43
CA PRO A 17 -2.68 -2.35 9.57
C PRO A 17 -3.81 -1.79 8.69
N VAL A 18 -4.54 -2.69 8.04
CA VAL A 18 -5.60 -2.34 7.08
C VAL A 18 -6.80 -3.26 7.20
N ASN A 19 -7.95 -2.81 6.67
CA ASN A 19 -9.06 -3.68 6.34
C ASN A 19 -9.32 -3.62 4.83
N VAL A 20 -9.51 -4.76 4.19
CA VAL A 20 -9.93 -4.82 2.77
C VAL A 20 -11.42 -4.49 2.71
N GLU A 21 -11.78 -3.44 1.96
CA GLU A 21 -13.19 -3.04 1.80
C GLU A 21 -13.77 -3.45 0.45
N PHE A 22 -12.91 -3.40 -0.57
CA PHE A 22 -13.30 -3.71 -1.93
C PHE A 22 -12.11 -4.32 -2.65
N LEU A 23 -12.41 -5.35 -3.43
CA LEU A 23 -11.45 -6.05 -4.25
C LEU A 23 -12.08 -6.34 -5.60
N GLU A 24 -11.38 -5.97 -6.67
CA GLU A 24 -11.79 -6.20 -8.05
C GLU A 24 -10.65 -6.87 -8.82
N ASN A 25 -10.98 -7.90 -9.60
CA ASN A 25 -10.06 -8.55 -10.51
C ASN A 25 -10.33 -8.07 -11.95
N THR A 26 -9.36 -7.39 -12.55
CA THR A 26 -9.46 -6.82 -13.90
C THR A 26 -9.02 -7.81 -14.98
N GLY A 27 -8.64 -9.03 -14.60
CA GLY A 27 -8.04 -10.06 -15.45
C GLY A 27 -6.51 -10.07 -15.37
N SER A 28 -5.86 -8.91 -15.44
CA SER A 28 -4.40 -8.78 -15.33
C SER A 28 -3.89 -8.34 -13.97
N GLU A 29 -4.75 -7.69 -13.16
CA GLU A 29 -4.39 -7.12 -11.88
C GLU A 29 -5.57 -7.20 -10.90
N LEU A 30 -5.26 -7.06 -9.61
CA LEU A 30 -6.22 -6.82 -8.55
C LEU A 30 -6.17 -5.35 -8.15
N ILE A 31 -7.33 -4.70 -8.21
CA ILE A 31 -7.55 -3.38 -7.59
C ILE A 31 -8.09 -3.63 -6.18
N VAL A 32 -7.34 -3.21 -5.17
CA VAL A 32 -7.66 -3.45 -3.77
C VAL A 32 -7.80 -2.11 -3.07
N ASN A 33 -9.00 -1.79 -2.61
CA ASN A 33 -9.23 -0.63 -1.74
C ASN A 33 -9.14 -1.08 -0.28
N LEU A 34 -8.24 -0.44 0.46
CA LEU A 34 -7.90 -0.76 1.84
C LEU A 34 -8.25 0.44 2.72
N ARG A 35 -8.83 0.19 3.90
CA ARG A 35 -9.12 1.23 4.90
C ARG A 35 -8.04 1.28 5.98
N ILE A 36 -7.58 2.49 6.27
CA ILE A 36 -6.69 2.83 7.39
C ILE A 36 -7.36 3.97 8.18
N GLY A 37 -7.92 3.65 9.34
CA GLY A 37 -8.69 4.64 10.11
C GLY A 37 -9.87 5.20 9.29
N ASP A 38 -9.87 6.51 9.06
CA ASP A 38 -10.87 7.23 8.25
C ASP A 38 -10.46 7.37 6.76
N LYS A 39 -9.27 6.88 6.38
CA LYS A 39 -8.74 7.00 5.02
C LYS A 39 -8.91 5.70 4.24
N VAL A 40 -9.09 5.85 2.93
CA VAL A 40 -9.04 4.74 1.97
C VAL A 40 -7.82 4.92 1.09
N ILE A 41 -7.01 3.87 0.99
CA ILE A 41 -5.88 3.79 0.07
C ILE A 41 -6.16 2.71 -0.98
N ARG A 42 -5.55 2.84 -2.15
CA ARG A 42 -5.65 1.86 -3.23
C ARG A 42 -4.30 1.18 -3.46
N MET A 43 -4.31 -0.14 -3.46
CA MET A 43 -3.20 -1.00 -3.85
C MET A 43 -3.52 -1.69 -5.18
N LEU A 44 -2.51 -1.80 -6.05
CA LEU A 44 -2.58 -2.59 -7.28
C LEU A 44 -1.63 -3.78 -7.14
N SER A 45 -2.16 -5.00 -7.25
CA SER A 45 -1.37 -6.24 -7.19
C SER A 45 -1.49 -7.03 -8.49
N PRO A 46 -0.39 -7.46 -9.12
CA PRO A 46 -0.44 -8.38 -10.26
C PRO A 46 -0.74 -9.83 -9.84
N GLU A 47 -0.75 -10.15 -8.54
CA GLU A 47 -0.92 -11.50 -7.99
C GLU A 47 -2.40 -11.94 -7.99
N VAL A 48 -3.02 -11.96 -9.17
CA VAL A 48 -4.44 -12.33 -9.36
C VAL A 48 -4.78 -13.71 -8.83
N GLU A 49 -3.82 -14.64 -8.86
CA GLU A 49 -3.94 -16.00 -8.33
C GLU A 49 -4.04 -16.06 -6.80
N ARG A 50 -3.56 -15.01 -6.11
CA ARG A 50 -3.57 -14.90 -4.64
C ARG A 50 -4.77 -14.11 -4.11
N ILE A 51 -5.80 -13.92 -4.92
CA ILE A 51 -6.98 -13.11 -4.58
C ILE A 51 -7.59 -13.42 -3.20
N ARG A 52 -7.69 -14.71 -2.82
CA ARG A 52 -8.25 -15.12 -1.51
C ARG A 52 -7.36 -14.77 -0.32
N GLU A 53 -6.05 -14.73 -0.53
CA GLU A 53 -5.10 -14.28 0.49
C GLU A 53 -5.17 -12.76 0.63
N ILE A 54 -5.26 -12.07 -0.51
CA ILE A 54 -5.34 -10.60 -0.57
C ILE A 54 -6.65 -10.09 0.04
N GLU A 55 -7.77 -10.77 -0.18
CA GLU A 55 -9.07 -10.48 0.44
C GLU A 55 -9.02 -10.50 1.98
N ARG A 56 -8.08 -11.26 2.56
CA ARG A 56 -7.92 -11.44 4.02
C ARG A 56 -6.75 -10.66 4.59
N LEU A 57 -6.17 -9.72 3.85
CA LEU A 57 -5.07 -8.90 4.34
C LEU A 57 -5.51 -8.09 5.56
N GLN A 58 -4.70 -8.20 6.61
CA GLN A 58 -4.82 -7.41 7.83
C GLN A 58 -3.77 -6.29 7.90
N GLU A 59 -2.78 -6.35 7.03
CA GLU A 59 -1.67 -5.42 6.98
C GLU A 59 -1.05 -5.37 5.58
N ILE A 60 -0.38 -4.26 5.32
CA ILE A 60 0.43 -4.05 4.13
C ILE A 60 1.80 -3.51 4.55
N TYR A 61 2.71 -3.56 3.59
CA TYR A 61 4.08 -3.12 3.74
C TYR A 61 4.38 -2.06 2.68
N ILE A 62 4.86 -0.90 3.12
CA ILE A 62 5.19 0.23 2.25
C ILE A 62 6.68 0.55 2.46
N PRO A 63 7.55 0.47 1.44
CA PRO A 63 8.96 0.83 1.59
C PRO A 63 9.06 2.33 1.94
N LEU A 64 9.81 2.66 2.99
CA LEU A 64 9.88 4.04 3.49
C LEU A 64 10.40 5.04 2.46
N GLU A 65 11.29 4.61 1.58
CA GLU A 65 11.83 5.41 0.48
C GLU A 65 10.78 5.72 -0.60
N ARG A 66 9.65 5.00 -0.63
CA ARG A 66 8.52 5.26 -1.54
C ARG A 66 7.47 6.20 -0.95
N ILE A 67 7.57 6.53 0.34
CA ILE A 67 6.66 7.47 1.00
C ILE A 67 7.15 8.89 0.79
N PHE A 68 6.38 9.68 0.05
CA PHE A 68 6.60 11.11 -0.14
C PHE A 68 5.93 11.91 0.98
N VAL A 69 6.68 12.86 1.54
CA VAL A 69 6.17 13.79 2.54
C VAL A 69 5.95 15.15 1.90
N PHE A 70 4.78 15.72 2.10
CA PHE A 70 4.40 17.04 1.62
C PHE A 70 4.13 17.95 2.83
N ARG A 71 4.45 19.22 2.70
CA ARG A 71 4.10 20.23 3.70
C ARG A 71 2.62 20.56 3.54
N GLU A 72 1.88 20.50 4.65
CA GLU A 72 0.43 20.71 4.63
C GLU A 72 0.01 22.11 4.17
N SER A 73 0.82 23.13 4.43
CA SER A 73 0.46 24.53 4.15
C SER A 73 0.46 24.92 2.67
N ASP A 74 1.32 24.29 1.86
CA ASP A 74 1.58 24.68 0.47
C ASP A 74 1.72 23.48 -0.48
N GLU A 75 1.49 22.27 0.02
CA GLU A 75 1.58 21.00 -0.71
C GLU A 75 2.95 20.74 -1.36
N VAL A 76 3.99 21.49 -0.94
CA VAL A 76 5.34 21.31 -1.49
C VAL A 76 5.93 20.02 -0.94
N ARG A 77 6.49 19.20 -1.84
CA ARG A 77 7.23 17.98 -1.46
C ARG A 77 8.45 18.36 -0.63
N VAL A 78 8.53 17.80 0.58
CA VAL A 78 9.62 18.02 1.53
C VAL A 78 10.74 17.01 1.29
N CYS A 79 10.41 15.72 1.35
CA CYS A 79 11.38 14.63 1.24
C CYS A 79 10.69 13.27 1.02
N ASN A 80 11.50 12.21 1.03
CA ASN A 80 11.03 10.83 1.18
C ASN A 80 11.37 10.35 2.59
N LEU A 81 10.50 9.55 3.20
CA LEU A 81 10.64 9.18 4.62
C LEU A 81 11.87 8.28 4.88
N GLY A 82 12.27 7.47 3.91
CA GLY A 82 13.47 6.62 3.95
C GLY A 82 14.72 7.21 3.28
N GLY A 83 14.64 8.43 2.73
CA GLY A 83 15.78 9.07 2.07
C GLY A 83 16.75 9.66 3.10
N ARG A 84 17.96 9.10 3.17
CA ARG A 84 19.15 9.81 3.65
C ARG A 84 19.81 10.51 2.47
#